data_AF-A0A177IUF1-F1
#
_entry.id   AF-A0A177IUF1-F1
#
_cell.length_a   1.000
_cell.length_b   1.000
_cell.length_c   1.000
_cell.angle_alpha   90.00
_cell.angle_beta   90.00
_cell.angle_gamma   90.00
#
_symmetry.space_group_name_H-M   'P 1'
#
loop_
_entity.id
_entity.type
_entity.pdbx_description
1 polymer ?
#
loop_
_entity_poly.entity_id
_entity_poly.type
_entity_poly.pdbx_seq_one_letter_code
_entity_poly.pdbx_strand_id
1 'polypeptide(L)'
;MNNGFGFSFNNDDDDENNRNNNPFGFNFGGAGGGGLGDMLNQFGAMLSGMGSSMNSPEGSGPVNYEMAERIARQQLGSEKTISAEDTRAVEESVRLAELWLDEHTTLPTASASTEAWNAQTWLDKTMPMWKRMVSPVAQHMADAQLESMPEEAREMMGPIANMMTQMSGMNFGMQLGHALGDLARQALTGSDFGLPVAPTGITAILPHNIQSIARDLKVPSQEILVYIAAREAARQRLFKHVPWLVERLVSSVEEYAMGLEIDTSHIEEATRDLNLESGDPQAIQDAIGKLQGMDLSPRITSRNASAVARLETLLALVEGWVEYVVNEALSSRIPSTPAMARAWQNRRNSGGSAEKAFAKVVGIEFGAPKVEAAAELWRRSTIAVGVDKRDHVWDHPDLLPAAEHLENPAAFIDGLLDDAPSDDFDAEFAKLEEMLRSGDTGVSEDEETKKAQDVDSDSDTDAAAEDKDKKDGESDSDFDSGSDSDEK
;
A
#
# COMPACT_ATOMS: atom_id res chain seq x y z
N MET A 1 -13.14 52.26 -31.32
CA MET A 1 -12.95 53.20 -30.20
C MET A 1 -11.89 52.59 -29.30
N ASN A 2 -10.76 53.29 -29.24
CA ASN A 2 -9.52 52.89 -28.62
C ASN A 2 -9.56 53.31 -27.14
N ASN A 3 -9.14 52.43 -26.23
CA ASN A 3 -8.56 52.81 -24.95
C ASN A 3 -7.71 51.63 -24.46
N GLY A 4 -6.42 51.69 -24.82
CA GLY A 4 -5.37 50.92 -24.18
C GLY A 4 -4.69 51.75 -23.11
N PHE A 5 -4.16 51.08 -22.09
CA PHE A 5 -3.06 51.49 -21.20
C PHE A 5 -2.52 50.17 -20.62
N GLY A 6 -1.25 49.78 -20.71
CA GLY A 6 -0.03 50.57 -20.89
C GLY A 6 0.75 50.49 -19.57
N PHE A 7 1.48 49.40 -19.37
CA PHE A 7 2.37 49.22 -18.22
C PHE A 7 3.58 50.16 -18.37
N SER A 8 3.76 51.06 -17.41
CA SER A 8 4.98 51.84 -17.23
C SER A 8 5.50 51.59 -15.82
N PHE A 9 6.72 51.07 -15.76
CA PHE A 9 7.57 51.12 -14.58
C PHE A 9 8.06 52.56 -14.44
N ASN A 10 8.07 53.08 -13.22
CA ASN A 10 8.99 54.14 -12.84
C ASN A 10 9.51 53.85 -11.44
N ASN A 11 10.84 53.88 -11.38
CA ASN A 11 11.70 53.65 -10.24
C ASN A 11 11.98 54.99 -9.53
N ASP A 12 12.65 54.88 -8.39
CA ASP A 12 13.31 55.91 -7.58
C ASP A 12 12.41 56.59 -6.54
N ASP A 13 12.81 56.79 -5.28
CA ASP A 13 13.84 56.22 -4.39
C ASP A 13 13.59 56.93 -3.03
N ASP A 14 14.34 56.53 -2.00
CA ASP A 14 14.50 57.15 -0.68
C ASP A 14 13.57 56.66 0.46
N ASP A 15 14.06 55.64 1.18
CA ASP A 15 14.37 55.85 2.60
C ASP A 15 15.43 54.85 3.07
N GLU A 16 16.65 55.37 3.27
CA GLU A 16 17.77 54.72 3.92
C GLU A 16 17.56 54.66 5.45
N ASN A 17 17.49 53.45 6.02
CA ASN A 17 18.20 53.07 7.26
C ASN A 17 17.71 51.71 7.78
N ASN A 18 18.37 50.61 7.39
CA ASN A 18 18.88 49.68 8.40
C ASN A 18 19.93 48.75 7.77
N ARG A 19 21.20 49.04 8.06
CA ARG A 19 22.33 48.20 7.68
C ARG A 19 22.35 46.94 8.56
N ASN A 20 22.64 45.83 7.88
CA ASN A 20 23.30 44.64 8.42
C ASN A 20 22.40 43.62 9.15
N ASN A 21 21.81 42.68 8.41
CA ASN A 21 21.40 41.41 9.01
C ASN A 21 21.79 40.24 8.10
N ASN A 22 22.85 39.54 8.49
CA ASN A 22 23.39 38.37 7.83
C ASN A 22 22.60 37.13 8.31
N PRO A 23 21.90 36.37 7.44
CA PRO A 23 21.01 35.28 7.87
C PRO A 23 21.71 34.02 8.43
N PHE A 24 23.04 34.05 8.55
CA PHE A 24 23.89 32.98 9.12
C PHE A 24 24.81 33.48 10.25
N GLY A 25 24.43 34.54 10.96
CA GLY A 25 25.18 35.04 12.10
C GLY A 25 24.85 34.30 13.39
N PHE A 26 25.72 33.39 13.84
CA PHE A 26 25.77 32.96 15.24
C PHE A 26 25.97 34.19 16.14
N ASN A 27 24.90 34.60 16.84
CA ASN A 27 24.93 35.72 17.77
C ASN A 27 25.55 35.29 19.11
N PHE A 28 26.89 35.31 19.19
CA PHE A 28 27.61 35.16 20.46
C PHE A 28 27.91 36.56 21.02
N GLY A 29 26.94 37.17 21.70
CA GLY A 29 27.15 38.43 22.39
C GLY A 29 25.91 39.03 23.05
N GLY A 30 25.93 39.11 24.39
CA GLY A 30 25.15 40.12 25.13
C GLY A 30 24.11 39.64 26.15
N ALA A 31 24.60 39.13 27.28
CA ALA A 31 24.04 39.26 28.64
C ALA A 31 22.59 38.82 28.92
N GLY A 32 22.45 37.57 29.37
CA GLY A 32 21.26 37.07 30.06
C GLY A 32 21.52 35.75 30.80
N GLY A 33 22.33 35.80 31.86
CA GLY A 33 22.19 34.97 33.08
C GLY A 33 22.04 33.44 33.04
N GLY A 34 22.14 32.75 31.89
CA GLY A 34 22.13 31.28 31.83
C GLY A 34 23.56 30.76 32.03
N GLY A 35 23.92 30.44 33.27
CA GLY A 35 25.24 29.94 33.60
C GLY A 35 25.59 28.66 32.82
N LEU A 36 26.89 28.36 32.71
CA LEU A 36 27.37 27.08 32.17
C LEU A 36 26.66 25.88 32.84
N GLY A 37 26.23 26.02 34.10
CA GLY A 37 25.42 25.03 34.81
C GLY A 37 23.99 24.86 34.30
N ASP A 38 23.38 25.86 33.67
CA ASP A 38 22.06 25.76 33.04
C ASP A 38 22.15 25.06 31.68
N MET A 39 23.23 25.34 30.93
CA MET A 39 23.59 24.57 29.74
C MET A 39 23.99 23.13 30.10
N LEU A 40 24.69 22.92 31.22
CA LEU A 40 25.06 21.58 31.72
C LEU A 40 23.83 20.82 32.25
N ASN A 41 22.85 21.52 32.83
CA ASN A 41 21.57 20.93 33.23
C ASN A 41 20.69 20.62 32.01
N GLN A 42 20.66 21.48 30.99
CA GLN A 42 19.96 21.20 29.73
C GLN A 42 20.62 20.02 29.00
N PHE A 43 21.95 19.98 28.95
CA PHE A 43 22.73 18.86 28.43
C PHE A 43 22.55 17.59 29.28
N GLY A 44 22.48 17.72 30.60
CA GLY A 44 22.22 16.63 31.53
C GLY A 44 20.81 16.06 31.41
N ALA A 45 19.80 16.90 31.21
CA ALA A 45 18.43 16.49 30.93
C ALA A 45 18.31 15.82 29.55
N MET A 46 19.02 16.34 28.55
CA MET A 46 19.11 15.74 27.22
C MET A 46 19.83 14.37 27.27
N LEU A 47 20.94 14.26 28.01
CA LEU A 47 21.71 13.04 28.16
C LEU A 47 20.98 12.00 29.04
N SER A 48 20.23 12.44 30.06
CA SER A 48 19.41 11.55 30.89
C SER A 48 18.16 11.08 30.15
N GLY A 49 17.55 11.92 29.31
CA GLY A 49 16.47 11.52 28.39
C GLY A 49 16.97 10.56 27.31
N MET A 50 18.19 10.76 26.80
CA MET A 50 18.83 9.85 25.85
C MET A 50 19.24 8.53 26.50
N GLY A 51 19.80 8.56 27.72
CA GLY A 51 20.23 7.35 28.45
C GLY A 51 19.07 6.47 28.93
N SER A 52 17.94 7.07 29.31
CA SER A 52 16.71 6.31 29.63
C SER A 52 16.05 5.72 28.38
N SER A 53 16.02 6.45 27.27
CA SER A 53 15.55 5.94 25.97
C SER A 53 16.46 4.82 25.43
N MET A 54 17.78 4.94 25.58
CA MET A 54 18.76 3.93 25.13
C MET A 54 18.74 2.63 25.92
N ASN A 55 18.25 2.64 27.16
CA ASN A 55 18.20 1.45 28.03
C ASN A 55 16.78 0.89 28.21
N SER A 56 15.82 1.41 27.45
CA SER A 56 14.44 0.93 27.43
C SER A 56 14.29 -0.19 26.40
N PRO A 57 13.54 -1.27 26.69
CA PRO A 57 13.29 -2.36 25.73
C PRO A 57 12.69 -1.88 24.39
N GLU A 58 11.94 -0.77 24.40
CA GLU A 58 11.35 -0.12 23.23
C GLU A 58 12.32 0.77 22.44
N GLY A 59 13.46 1.15 23.03
CA GLY A 59 14.52 1.93 22.39
C GLY A 59 15.70 1.09 21.90
N SER A 60 15.74 -0.20 22.26
CA SER A 60 16.73 -1.18 21.80
C SER A 60 16.26 -2.05 20.63
N GLY A 61 15.05 -1.81 20.10
CA GLY A 61 14.52 -2.51 18.93
C GLY A 61 15.11 -2.00 17.60
N PRO A 62 14.80 -2.67 16.47
CA PRO A 62 15.23 -2.24 15.13
C PRO A 62 14.71 -0.85 14.75
N VAL A 63 13.72 -0.32 15.48
CA VAL A 63 13.20 1.04 15.35
C VAL A 63 13.06 1.68 16.72
N ASN A 64 13.62 2.88 16.91
CA ASN A 64 13.37 3.68 18.10
C ASN A 64 12.06 4.49 17.95
N TYR A 65 10.94 3.88 18.34
CA TYR A 65 9.62 4.50 18.22
C TYR A 65 9.41 5.69 19.17
N GLU A 66 10.05 5.69 20.34
CA GLU A 66 9.96 6.82 21.27
C GLU A 66 10.57 8.08 20.64
N MET A 67 11.71 7.94 19.97
CA MET A 67 12.32 9.01 19.19
C MET A 67 11.43 9.42 18.02
N ALA A 68 10.84 8.46 17.29
CA ALA A 68 9.93 8.76 16.19
C ALA A 68 8.74 9.63 16.66
N GLU A 69 8.06 9.21 17.74
CA GLU A 69 6.95 9.95 18.33
C GLU A 69 7.38 11.35 18.80
N ARG A 70 8.56 11.47 19.41
CA ARG A 70 9.11 12.77 19.87
C ARG A 70 9.36 13.73 18.70
N ILE A 71 10.00 13.25 17.63
CA ILE A 71 10.28 14.04 16.42
C ILE A 71 8.97 14.45 15.74
N ALA A 72 8.03 13.51 15.59
CA ALA A 72 6.73 13.79 15.00
C ALA A 72 5.97 14.88 15.78
N ARG A 73 5.90 14.77 17.11
CA ARG A 73 5.27 15.78 17.99
C ARG A 73 5.97 17.13 17.91
N GLN A 74 7.30 17.15 17.92
CA GLN A 74 8.07 18.39 17.79
C GLN A 74 7.75 19.08 16.46
N GLN A 75 7.61 18.31 15.39
CA GLN A 75 7.21 18.84 14.09
C GLN A 75 5.80 19.42 14.16
N LEU A 76 4.83 18.68 14.70
CA LEU A 76 3.44 19.11 14.80
C LEU A 76 3.29 20.39 15.62
N GLY A 77 4.10 20.57 16.67
CA GLY A 77 4.00 21.73 17.54
C GLY A 77 2.71 21.68 18.37
N SER A 78 2.13 22.84 18.70
CA SER A 78 0.87 22.90 19.45
C SER A 78 -0.33 22.81 18.50
N GLU A 79 -1.04 21.68 18.54
CA GLU A 79 -2.27 21.50 17.77
C GLU A 79 -3.48 22.13 18.46
N LYS A 80 -4.42 22.66 17.67
CA LYS A 80 -5.68 23.17 18.19
C LYS A 80 -6.49 22.01 18.78
N THR A 81 -7.13 22.24 19.93
CA THR A 81 -8.02 21.26 20.53
C THR A 81 -9.32 21.18 19.74
N ILE A 82 -9.87 19.96 19.64
CA ILE A 82 -11.16 19.71 19.00
C ILE A 82 -12.27 20.30 19.88
N SER A 83 -13.09 21.17 19.31
CA SER A 83 -14.22 21.78 20.01
C SER A 83 -15.45 20.88 19.97
N ALA A 84 -16.42 21.13 20.86
CA ALA A 84 -17.70 20.41 20.83
C ALA A 84 -18.49 20.62 19.52
N GLU A 85 -18.28 21.76 18.86
CA GLU A 85 -18.87 22.05 17.54
C GLU A 85 -18.23 21.21 16.44
N ASP A 86 -16.89 21.08 16.47
CA ASP A 86 -16.15 20.21 15.54
C ASP A 86 -16.62 18.75 15.67
N THR A 87 -16.75 18.25 16.90
CA THR A 87 -17.25 16.89 17.18
C THR A 87 -18.66 16.69 16.61
N ARG A 88 -19.59 17.62 16.89
CA ARG A 88 -20.97 17.51 16.39
C ARG A 88 -21.03 17.55 14.87
N ALA A 89 -20.26 18.44 14.23
CA ALA A 89 -20.22 18.54 12.77
C ALA A 89 -19.73 17.24 12.12
N VAL A 90 -18.71 16.60 12.71
CA VAL A 90 -18.20 15.29 12.27
C VAL A 90 -19.25 14.20 12.45
N GLU A 91 -19.87 14.09 13.63
CA GLU A 91 -20.93 13.10 13.92
C GLU A 91 -22.13 13.23 12.97
N GLU A 92 -22.60 14.45 12.74
CA GLU A 92 -23.72 14.71 11.83
C GLU A 92 -23.36 14.39 10.37
N SER A 93 -22.14 14.72 9.95
CA SER A 93 -21.66 14.44 8.59
C SER A 93 -21.50 12.94 8.33
N VAL A 94 -20.95 12.18 9.29
CA VAL A 94 -20.85 10.71 9.20
C VAL A 94 -22.23 10.08 9.18
N ARG A 95 -23.15 10.50 10.07
CA ARG A 95 -24.53 9.99 10.05
C ARG A 95 -25.22 10.24 8.71
N LEU A 96 -25.05 11.42 8.13
CA LEU A 96 -25.62 11.76 6.84
C LEU A 96 -25.01 10.93 5.71
N ALA A 97 -23.69 10.75 5.75
CA ALA A 97 -22.98 9.95 4.78
C ALA A 97 -23.40 8.48 4.82
N GLU A 98 -23.50 7.87 5.99
CA GLU A 98 -23.97 6.48 6.15
C GLU A 98 -25.37 6.30 5.56
N LEU A 99 -26.29 7.23 5.82
CA LEU A 99 -27.64 7.20 5.25
C LEU A 99 -27.63 7.20 3.71
N TRP A 100 -26.74 7.98 3.10
CA TRP A 100 -26.67 8.07 1.64
C TRP A 100 -25.91 6.92 0.99
N LEU A 101 -24.97 6.30 1.71
CA LEU A 101 -24.22 5.13 1.23
C LEU A 101 -25.10 3.87 1.17
N ASP A 102 -26.11 3.75 2.04
CA ASP A 102 -27.00 2.58 2.11
C ASP A 102 -27.69 2.22 0.78
N GLU A 103 -27.91 3.19 -0.11
CA GLU A 103 -28.54 2.95 -1.41
C GLU A 103 -27.57 2.41 -2.47
N HIS A 104 -26.26 2.44 -2.22
CA HIS A 104 -25.23 2.19 -3.23
C HIS A 104 -24.26 1.05 -2.89
N THR A 105 -24.45 0.38 -1.76
CA THR A 105 -23.71 -0.82 -1.37
C THR A 105 -24.57 -1.76 -0.53
N THR A 106 -24.32 -3.07 -0.64
CA THR A 106 -24.91 -4.09 0.26
C THR A 106 -24.20 -4.17 1.61
N LEU A 107 -22.99 -3.63 1.72
CA LEU A 107 -22.22 -3.64 2.96
C LEU A 107 -22.93 -2.77 4.01
N PRO A 108 -23.29 -3.33 5.19
CA PRO A 108 -24.01 -2.57 6.20
C PRO A 108 -23.17 -1.42 6.77
N THR A 109 -23.83 -0.44 7.39
CA THR A 109 -23.15 0.58 8.21
C THR A 109 -22.19 -0.08 9.22
N ALA A 110 -20.96 0.43 9.32
CA ALA A 110 -19.91 -0.18 10.16
C ALA A 110 -20.23 -0.12 11.67
N SER A 111 -21.17 0.75 12.06
CA SER A 111 -21.55 1.03 13.47
C SER A 111 -20.35 1.43 14.33
N ALA A 112 -19.37 2.09 13.71
CA ALA A 112 -18.16 2.56 14.34
C ALA A 112 -18.41 3.79 15.23
N SER A 113 -17.59 3.95 16.27
CA SER A 113 -17.53 5.18 17.05
C SER A 113 -17.02 6.30 16.16
N THR A 114 -17.79 7.37 16.02
CA THR A 114 -17.36 8.53 15.24
C THR A 114 -16.54 9.45 16.13
N GLU A 115 -15.31 9.79 15.70
CA GLU A 115 -14.41 10.64 16.46
C GLU A 115 -13.85 11.78 15.61
N ALA A 116 -13.86 12.99 16.16
CA ALA A 116 -13.14 14.13 15.60
C ALA A 116 -11.74 14.20 16.21
N TRP A 117 -10.70 14.12 15.37
CA TRP A 117 -9.30 14.12 15.79
C TRP A 117 -8.57 15.38 15.32
N ASN A 118 -7.50 15.73 16.01
CA ASN A 118 -6.45 16.61 15.49
C ASN A 118 -5.22 15.78 15.10
N ALA A 119 -4.21 16.41 14.49
CA ALA A 119 -3.01 15.71 13.99
C ALA A 119 -2.26 14.95 15.10
N GLN A 120 -2.17 15.50 16.31
CA GLN A 120 -1.56 14.80 17.46
C GLN A 120 -2.36 13.55 17.87
N THR A 121 -3.69 13.65 17.93
CA THR A 121 -4.54 12.49 18.26
C THR A 121 -4.43 11.40 17.20
N TRP A 122 -4.35 11.79 15.92
CA TRP A 122 -4.11 10.85 14.82
C TRP A 122 -2.77 10.13 14.98
N LEU A 123 -1.69 10.85 15.29
CA LEU A 123 -0.39 10.23 15.57
C LEU A 123 -0.53 9.18 16.68
N ASP A 124 -1.08 9.57 17.83
CA ASP A 124 -1.19 8.72 19.01
C ASP A 124 -2.02 7.45 18.77
N LYS A 125 -3.16 7.60 18.09
CA LYS A 125 -4.12 6.51 17.86
C LYS A 125 -3.67 5.55 16.75
N THR A 126 -2.85 6.02 15.81
CA THR A 126 -2.39 5.18 14.67
C THR A 126 -1.04 4.51 14.93
N MET A 127 -0.26 4.96 15.92
CA MET A 127 1.04 4.38 16.28
C MET A 127 1.03 2.85 16.42
N PRO A 128 0.03 2.19 17.04
CA PRO A 128 0.03 0.73 17.13
C PRO A 128 0.08 0.02 15.77
N MET A 129 -0.68 0.52 14.77
CA MET A 129 -0.67 -0.07 13.43
C MET A 129 0.63 0.25 12.69
N TRP A 130 1.18 1.45 12.84
CA TRP A 130 2.50 1.79 12.29
C TRP A 130 3.58 0.86 12.84
N LYS A 131 3.60 0.61 14.15
CA LYS A 131 4.53 -0.34 14.79
C LYS A 131 4.36 -1.73 14.19
N ARG A 132 3.12 -2.18 13.98
CA ARG A 132 2.83 -3.49 13.39
C ARG A 132 3.35 -3.62 11.96
N MET A 133 3.13 -2.62 11.11
CA MET A 133 3.54 -2.67 9.70
C MET A 133 5.05 -2.46 9.51
N VAL A 134 5.68 -1.60 10.33
CA VAL A 134 7.06 -1.16 10.12
C VAL A 134 8.09 -2.04 10.84
N SER A 135 7.75 -2.60 12.02
CA SER A 135 8.71 -3.41 12.79
C SER A 135 9.24 -4.62 12.03
N PRO A 136 8.40 -5.42 11.34
CA PRO A 136 8.89 -6.56 10.57
C PRO A 136 9.87 -6.15 9.49
N VAL A 137 9.61 -5.03 8.81
CA VAL A 137 10.48 -4.55 7.73
C VAL A 137 11.82 -4.09 8.26
N ALA A 138 11.82 -3.29 9.33
CA ALA A 138 13.05 -2.82 9.95
C ALA A 138 13.90 -3.98 10.50
N GLN A 139 13.26 -5.01 11.07
CA GLN A 139 13.94 -6.21 11.51
C GLN A 139 14.58 -6.96 10.34
N HIS A 140 13.83 -7.20 9.26
CA HIS A 140 14.36 -7.86 8.07
C HIS A 140 15.53 -7.09 7.43
N MET A 141 15.45 -5.77 7.35
CA MET A 141 16.54 -4.95 6.82
C MET A 141 17.80 -5.01 7.71
N ALA A 142 17.63 -4.99 9.03
CA ALA A 142 18.74 -5.13 9.97
C ALA A 142 19.41 -6.51 9.84
N ASP A 143 18.61 -7.57 9.71
CA ASP A 143 19.11 -8.94 9.53
C ASP A 143 19.82 -9.11 8.19
N ALA A 144 19.25 -8.61 7.09
CA ALA A 144 19.87 -8.63 5.76
C ALA A 144 21.21 -7.88 5.74
N GLN A 145 21.31 -6.73 6.41
CA GLN A 145 22.54 -5.94 6.51
C GLN A 145 23.64 -6.67 7.30
N LEU A 146 23.26 -7.48 8.28
CA LEU A 146 24.19 -8.32 9.03
C LEU A 146 24.63 -9.54 8.19
N GLU A 147 23.69 -10.13 7.45
CA GLU A 147 23.94 -11.28 6.56
C GLU A 147 24.88 -10.92 5.41
N SER A 148 24.76 -9.71 4.85
CA SER A 148 25.61 -9.20 3.77
C SER A 148 27.06 -8.88 4.19
N MET A 149 27.40 -8.93 5.48
CA MET A 149 28.77 -8.70 5.95
C MET A 149 29.64 -9.98 5.84
N PRO A 150 30.94 -9.85 5.46
CA PRO A 150 31.88 -10.98 5.50
C PRO A 150 31.98 -11.62 6.88
N GLU A 151 32.12 -12.95 6.95
CA GLU A 151 32.16 -13.70 8.22
C GLU A 151 33.28 -13.21 9.14
N GLU A 152 34.45 -12.90 8.58
CA GLU A 152 35.63 -12.39 9.31
C GLU A 152 35.36 -11.00 9.95
N ALA A 153 34.54 -10.18 9.29
CA ALA A 153 34.12 -8.87 9.81
C ALA A 153 33.04 -9.02 10.89
N ARG A 154 32.15 -10.01 10.77
CA ARG A 154 31.07 -10.27 11.74
C ARG A 154 31.61 -10.67 13.11
N GLU A 155 32.64 -11.52 13.16
CA GLU A 155 33.27 -11.95 14.42
C GLU A 155 34.06 -10.81 15.10
N MET A 156 34.78 -10.00 14.33
CA MET A 156 35.56 -8.88 14.85
C MET A 156 34.66 -7.73 15.35
N MET A 157 33.47 -7.59 14.78
CA MET A 157 32.57 -6.47 15.06
C MET A 157 31.54 -6.75 16.15
N GLY A 158 31.46 -7.92 16.79
CA GLY A 158 30.37 -8.28 17.74
C GLY A 158 29.92 -7.16 18.70
N PRO A 159 30.80 -6.56 19.52
CA PRO A 159 30.45 -5.44 20.40
C PRO A 159 30.08 -4.14 19.65
N ILE A 160 30.69 -3.90 18.48
CA ILE A 160 30.44 -2.73 17.61
C ILE A 160 29.12 -2.92 16.82
N ALA A 161 28.75 -4.14 16.48
CA ALA A 161 27.54 -4.50 15.74
C ALA A 161 26.29 -4.19 16.55
N ASN A 162 26.31 -4.45 17.86
CA ASN A 162 25.24 -4.05 18.76
C ASN A 162 25.08 -2.52 18.81
N MET A 163 26.20 -1.79 18.86
CA MET A 163 26.20 -0.32 18.84
C MET A 163 25.70 0.23 17.49
N MET A 164 26.11 -0.37 16.37
CA MET A 164 25.64 0.01 15.02
C MET A 164 24.16 -0.29 14.84
N THR A 165 23.65 -1.42 15.33
CA THR A 165 22.23 -1.77 15.28
C THR A 165 21.41 -0.73 16.06
N GLN A 166 21.89 -0.32 17.23
CA GLN A 166 21.26 0.74 18.02
C GLN A 166 21.29 2.10 17.31
N MET A 167 22.41 2.47 16.69
CA MET A 167 22.52 3.70 15.90
C MET A 167 21.61 3.67 14.66
N SER A 168 21.50 2.51 14.00
CA SER A 168 20.62 2.30 12.85
C SER A 168 19.15 2.47 13.25
N GLY A 169 18.73 1.83 14.36
CA GLY A 169 17.37 1.97 14.88
C GLY A 169 17.03 3.41 15.32
N MET A 170 18.02 4.18 15.77
CA MET A 170 17.87 5.61 16.06
C MET A 170 17.67 6.44 14.77
N ASN A 171 18.46 6.19 13.73
CA ASN A 171 18.32 6.86 12.44
C ASN A 171 16.97 6.52 11.77
N PHE A 172 16.58 5.25 11.81
CA PHE A 172 15.27 4.80 11.33
C PHE A 172 14.13 5.47 12.11
N GLY A 173 14.23 5.53 13.45
CA GLY A 173 13.29 6.23 14.30
C GLY A 173 13.16 7.72 13.96
N MET A 174 14.26 8.40 13.65
CA MET A 174 14.24 9.80 13.21
C MET A 174 13.49 9.99 11.89
N GLN A 175 13.77 9.15 10.89
CA GLN A 175 13.11 9.21 9.58
C GLN A 175 11.62 8.90 9.69
N LEU A 176 11.26 7.88 10.47
CA LEU A 176 9.88 7.55 10.82
C LEU A 176 9.18 8.73 11.50
N GLY A 177 9.83 9.39 12.45
CA GLY A 177 9.25 10.54 13.13
C GLY A 177 8.92 11.71 12.19
N HIS A 178 9.82 12.04 11.26
CA HIS A 178 9.56 13.07 10.25
C HIS A 178 8.41 12.67 9.31
N ALA A 179 8.41 11.44 8.84
CA ALA A 179 7.39 10.91 7.96
C ALA A 179 6.00 10.92 8.62
N LEU A 180 5.90 10.46 9.88
CA LEU A 180 4.66 10.47 10.65
C LEU A 180 4.18 11.89 10.99
N GLY A 181 5.10 12.83 11.26
CA GLY A 181 4.76 14.24 11.47
C GLY A 181 4.19 14.90 10.21
N ASP A 182 4.76 14.61 9.04
CA ASP A 182 4.24 15.08 7.74
C ASP A 182 2.88 14.46 7.40
N LEU A 183 2.73 13.17 7.69
CA LEU A 183 1.48 12.42 7.52
C LEU A 183 0.36 12.98 8.37
N ALA A 184 0.59 13.17 9.66
CA ALA A 184 -0.41 13.64 10.61
C ALA A 184 -0.99 15.02 10.23
N ARG A 185 -0.18 15.91 9.62
CA ARG A 185 -0.65 17.20 9.08
C ARG A 185 -1.54 17.09 7.85
N GLN A 186 -1.36 16.03 7.08
CA GLN A 186 -2.02 15.85 5.79
C GLN A 186 -3.20 14.88 5.88
N ALA A 187 -3.24 14.06 6.92
CA ALA A 187 -4.33 13.14 7.20
C ALA A 187 -5.65 13.90 7.31
N LEU A 188 -6.67 13.39 6.64
CA LEU A 188 -8.03 13.92 6.71
C LEU A 188 -8.94 12.98 7.50
N THR A 189 -8.53 11.73 7.63
CA THR A 189 -9.31 10.67 8.27
C THR A 189 -8.37 9.66 8.96
N GLY A 190 -8.96 8.62 9.56
CA GLY A 190 -8.21 7.48 10.07
C GLY A 190 -7.61 6.57 9.00
N SER A 191 -8.07 6.64 7.75
CA SER A 191 -7.68 5.68 6.70
C SER A 191 -7.53 6.28 5.29
N ASP A 192 -7.33 7.60 5.14
CA ASP A 192 -7.32 8.28 3.84
C ASP A 192 -6.12 8.00 2.95
N PHE A 193 -5.14 7.27 3.47
CA PHE A 193 -3.97 6.82 2.75
C PHE A 193 -4.11 5.39 2.21
N GLY A 194 -5.35 4.87 2.14
CA GLY A 194 -5.64 3.51 1.67
C GLY A 194 -5.27 2.40 2.66
N LEU A 195 -4.64 2.75 3.79
CA LEU A 195 -4.24 1.82 4.84
C LEU A 195 -5.14 1.95 6.08
N PRO A 196 -5.56 0.83 6.70
CA PRO A 196 -6.38 0.83 7.91
C PRO A 196 -5.53 1.12 9.15
N VAL A 197 -5.00 2.35 9.28
CA VAL A 197 -4.08 2.73 10.37
C VAL A 197 -4.80 3.13 11.66
N ALA A 198 -6.06 3.58 11.57
CA ALA A 198 -6.87 3.84 12.74
C ALA A 198 -7.32 2.55 13.45
N PRO A 199 -7.58 2.59 14.77
CA PRO A 199 -8.10 1.45 15.51
C PRO A 199 -9.44 0.95 14.94
N THR A 200 -9.66 -0.36 14.99
CA THR A 200 -10.89 -1.00 14.51
C THR A 200 -12.12 -0.39 15.19
N GLY A 201 -13.16 -0.12 14.40
CA GLY A 201 -14.43 0.38 14.92
C GLY A 201 -14.42 1.87 15.25
N ILE A 202 -13.45 2.64 14.74
CA ILE A 202 -13.41 4.10 14.84
C ILE A 202 -13.47 4.72 13.43
N THR A 203 -14.46 5.59 13.22
CA THR A 203 -14.54 6.48 12.06
C THR A 203 -13.96 7.82 12.48
N ALA A 204 -12.67 8.02 12.20
CA ALA A 204 -11.95 9.22 12.58
C ALA A 204 -11.92 10.26 11.45
N ILE A 205 -12.22 11.51 11.76
CA ILE A 205 -12.15 12.65 10.82
C ILE A 205 -11.35 13.80 11.45
N LEU A 206 -10.52 14.47 10.66
CA LEU A 206 -9.67 15.59 11.10
C LEU A 206 -10.23 16.94 10.60
N PRO A 207 -11.22 17.54 11.27
CA PRO A 207 -11.93 18.72 10.75
C PRO A 207 -11.04 19.94 10.53
N HIS A 208 -10.00 20.15 11.35
CA HIS A 208 -9.08 21.29 11.18
C HIS A 208 -8.16 21.12 9.96
N ASN A 209 -7.75 19.89 9.65
CA ASN A 209 -6.97 19.60 8.44
C ASN A 209 -7.84 19.83 7.19
N ILE A 210 -9.11 19.39 7.24
CA ILE A 210 -10.09 19.59 6.14
C ILE A 210 -10.34 21.08 5.85
N GLN A 211 -10.40 21.93 6.88
CA GLN A 211 -10.61 23.36 6.70
C GLN A 211 -9.50 24.04 5.88
N SER A 212 -8.27 23.50 5.88
CA SER A 212 -7.19 24.03 5.04
C SER A 212 -7.47 23.80 3.56
N ILE A 213 -7.91 22.60 3.20
CA ILE A 213 -8.26 22.19 1.83
C ILE A 213 -9.49 22.94 1.31
N ALA A 214 -10.47 23.21 2.17
CA ALA A 214 -11.69 23.90 1.78
C ALA A 214 -11.45 25.27 1.15
N ARG A 215 -10.45 25.99 1.65
CA ARG A 215 -10.08 27.32 1.14
C ARG A 215 -9.53 27.25 -0.29
N ASP A 216 -8.77 26.20 -0.60
CA ASP A 216 -8.12 26.05 -1.89
C ASP A 216 -9.12 25.65 -2.99
N LEU A 217 -10.10 24.81 -2.64
CA LEU A 217 -11.11 24.32 -3.59
C LEU A 217 -12.30 25.26 -3.81
N LYS A 218 -12.47 26.30 -2.98
CA LYS A 218 -13.62 27.23 -3.00
C LYS A 218 -14.98 26.51 -2.93
N VAL A 219 -15.02 25.38 -2.22
CA VAL A 219 -16.24 24.60 -1.95
C VAL A 219 -16.65 24.83 -0.49
N PRO A 220 -17.95 24.88 -0.15
CA PRO A 220 -18.39 25.02 1.24
C PRO A 220 -17.79 23.94 2.15
N SER A 221 -17.24 24.34 3.31
CA SER A 221 -16.57 23.41 4.24
C SER A 221 -17.45 22.23 4.66
N GLN A 222 -18.76 22.44 4.76
CA GLN A 222 -19.72 21.39 5.11
C GLN A 222 -19.84 20.33 4.01
N GLU A 223 -19.84 20.72 2.73
CA GLU A 223 -19.88 19.77 1.61
C GLU A 223 -18.62 18.91 1.56
N ILE A 224 -17.45 19.51 1.82
CA ILE A 224 -16.19 18.77 1.90
C ILE A 224 -16.20 17.84 3.11
N LEU A 225 -16.66 18.29 4.26
CA LEU A 225 -16.72 17.44 5.45
C LEU A 225 -17.60 16.20 5.21
N VAL A 226 -18.76 16.37 4.56
CA VAL A 226 -19.65 15.24 4.20
C VAL A 226 -19.01 14.34 3.14
N TYR A 227 -18.33 14.90 2.14
CA TYR A 227 -17.61 14.11 1.14
C TYR A 227 -16.50 13.26 1.76
N ILE A 228 -15.69 13.85 2.65
CA ILE A 228 -14.63 13.14 3.37
C ILE A 228 -15.22 12.10 4.33
N ALA A 229 -16.31 12.43 5.02
CA ALA A 229 -17.03 11.50 5.89
C ALA A 229 -17.57 10.29 5.11
N ALA A 230 -18.10 10.50 3.90
CA ALA A 230 -18.59 9.42 3.06
C ALA A 230 -17.46 8.49 2.60
N ARG A 231 -16.30 9.04 2.22
CA ARG A 231 -15.12 8.22 1.89
C ARG A 231 -14.67 7.38 3.07
N GLU A 232 -14.60 7.97 4.26
CA GLU A 232 -14.20 7.25 5.46
C GLU A 232 -15.23 6.19 5.85
N ALA A 233 -16.52 6.53 5.87
CA ALA A 233 -17.60 5.59 6.17
C ALA A 233 -17.58 4.39 5.21
N ALA A 234 -17.42 4.63 3.90
CA ALA A 234 -17.29 3.57 2.90
C ALA A 234 -16.10 2.63 3.20
N ARG A 235 -14.91 3.17 3.52
CA ARG A 235 -13.76 2.35 3.94
C ARG A 235 -14.05 1.55 5.20
N GLN A 236 -14.69 2.16 6.19
CA GLN A 236 -15.01 1.47 7.44
C GLN A 236 -16.02 0.33 7.22
N ARG A 237 -16.94 0.43 6.24
CA ARG A 237 -17.80 -0.69 5.85
C ARG A 237 -16.98 -1.86 5.33
N LEU A 238 -16.03 -1.62 4.43
CA LEU A 238 -15.10 -2.66 3.94
C LEU A 238 -14.30 -3.28 5.09
N PHE A 239 -13.58 -2.47 5.87
CA PHE A 239 -12.73 -3.00 6.94
C PHE A 239 -13.50 -3.71 8.06
N LYS A 240 -14.78 -3.38 8.25
CA LYS A 240 -15.64 -4.03 9.24
C LYS A 240 -16.21 -5.36 8.73
N HIS A 241 -16.68 -5.40 7.49
CA HIS A 241 -17.47 -6.52 6.96
C HIS A 241 -16.68 -7.46 6.07
N VAL A 242 -15.46 -7.08 5.68
CA VAL A 242 -14.52 -7.91 4.91
C VAL A 242 -13.38 -8.33 5.84
N PRO A 243 -13.55 -9.40 6.64
CA PRO A 243 -12.65 -9.71 7.75
C PRO A 243 -11.23 -10.07 7.31
N TRP A 244 -11.05 -10.55 6.08
CA TRP A 244 -9.74 -10.89 5.53
C TRP A 244 -8.96 -9.67 5.03
N LEU A 245 -9.61 -8.53 4.76
CA LEU A 245 -9.02 -7.41 4.02
C LEU A 245 -7.88 -6.74 4.79
N VAL A 246 -8.09 -6.44 6.07
CA VAL A 246 -7.06 -5.77 6.90
C VAL A 246 -5.83 -6.65 7.03
N GLU A 247 -6.02 -7.94 7.33
CA GLU A 247 -4.89 -8.87 7.42
C GLU A 247 -4.19 -9.09 6.09
N ARG A 248 -4.94 -9.13 4.98
CA ARG A 248 -4.35 -9.24 3.65
C ARG A 248 -3.49 -8.01 3.30
N LEU A 249 -3.93 -6.80 3.65
CA LEU A 249 -3.15 -5.58 3.47
C LEU A 249 -1.86 -5.61 4.30
N VAL A 250 -1.95 -5.96 5.59
CA VAL A 250 -0.79 -6.03 6.49
C VAL A 250 0.19 -7.11 6.03
N SER A 251 -0.28 -8.33 5.77
CA SER A 251 0.56 -9.43 5.28
C SER A 251 1.18 -9.14 3.92
N SER A 252 0.51 -8.39 3.03
CA SER A 252 1.10 -8.00 1.74
C SER A 252 2.28 -7.03 1.92
N VAL A 253 2.22 -6.15 2.92
CA VAL A 253 3.36 -5.29 3.30
C VAL A 253 4.51 -6.13 3.86
N GLU A 254 4.21 -7.11 4.72
CA GLU A 254 5.20 -8.02 5.31
C GLU A 254 5.87 -8.92 4.25
N GLU A 255 5.08 -9.59 3.40
CA GLU A 255 5.56 -10.44 2.28
C GLU A 255 6.49 -9.66 1.36
N TYR A 256 6.13 -8.40 1.08
CA TYR A 256 6.95 -7.54 0.26
C TYR A 256 8.29 -7.22 0.94
N ALA A 257 8.24 -6.86 2.23
CA ALA A 257 9.45 -6.58 3.02
C ALA A 257 10.40 -7.78 3.13
N MET A 258 9.87 -9.00 3.25
CA MET A 258 10.65 -10.24 3.21
C MET A 258 11.33 -10.49 1.86
N GLY A 259 10.77 -9.93 0.78
CA GLY A 259 11.34 -10.01 -0.56
C GLY A 259 12.48 -9.04 -0.82
N LEU A 260 12.76 -8.10 0.10
CA LEU A 260 13.79 -7.08 -0.07
C LEU A 260 15.20 -7.69 0.09
N GLU A 261 16.07 -7.39 -0.86
CA GLU A 261 17.49 -7.73 -0.84
C GLU A 261 18.35 -6.48 -0.93
N ILE A 262 19.46 -6.50 -0.20
CA ILE A 262 20.49 -5.46 -0.28
C ILE A 262 21.36 -5.76 -1.51
N ASP A 263 21.24 -4.91 -2.51
CA ASP A 263 22.05 -4.94 -3.72
C ASP A 263 23.34 -4.12 -3.51
N THR A 264 24.42 -4.84 -3.23
CA THR A 264 25.79 -4.32 -3.13
C THR A 264 26.57 -4.42 -4.43
N SER A 265 25.97 -4.88 -5.53
CA SER A 265 26.68 -5.14 -6.79
C SER A 265 27.43 -3.92 -7.31
N HIS A 266 26.82 -2.74 -7.21
CA HIS A 266 27.44 -1.48 -7.62
C HIS A 266 28.64 -1.07 -6.74
N ILE A 267 28.62 -1.44 -5.45
CA ILE A 267 29.72 -1.21 -4.51
C ILE A 267 30.86 -2.18 -4.80
N GLU A 268 30.54 -3.43 -5.10
CA GLU A 268 31.51 -4.46 -5.47
C GLU A 268 32.21 -4.13 -6.79
N GLU A 269 31.45 -3.66 -7.80
CA GLU A 269 31.97 -3.19 -9.07
C GLU A 269 32.87 -1.96 -8.87
N ALA A 270 32.41 -0.98 -8.11
CA ALA A 270 33.21 0.17 -7.71
C ALA A 270 34.50 -0.21 -6.99
N THR A 271 34.45 -1.19 -6.08
CA THR A 271 35.63 -1.64 -5.31
C THR A 271 36.62 -2.39 -6.21
N ARG A 272 36.12 -3.19 -7.16
CA ARG A 272 36.94 -3.89 -8.16
C ARG A 272 37.71 -2.90 -9.05
N ASP A 273 37.07 -1.80 -9.44
CA ASP A 273 37.66 -0.74 -10.26
C ASP A 273 38.76 0.06 -9.53
N LEU A 274 38.80 0.02 -8.20
CA LEU A 274 39.77 0.74 -7.38
C LEU A 274 41.12 0.02 -7.22
N ASN A 275 41.24 -1.24 -7.67
CA ASN A 275 42.47 -2.04 -7.72
C ASN A 275 43.36 -1.94 -6.46
N LEU A 276 42.73 -1.99 -5.28
CA LEU A 276 43.36 -1.80 -3.96
C LEU A 276 44.36 -2.90 -3.60
N GLU A 277 44.34 -4.02 -4.32
CA GLU A 277 45.22 -5.18 -4.12
C GLU A 277 46.66 -4.97 -4.65
N SER A 278 46.87 -3.91 -5.44
CA SER A 278 48.17 -3.61 -6.08
C SER A 278 49.26 -3.18 -5.10
N GLY A 279 48.92 -2.77 -3.88
CA GLY A 279 49.87 -2.35 -2.83
C GLY A 279 50.62 -1.04 -3.13
N ASP A 280 50.25 -0.33 -4.21
CA ASP A 280 50.86 0.94 -4.62
C ASP A 280 50.31 2.13 -3.81
N PRO A 281 51.15 2.85 -3.03
CA PRO A 281 50.72 4.02 -2.26
C PRO A 281 50.10 5.15 -3.09
N GLN A 282 50.43 5.24 -4.38
CA GLN A 282 49.87 6.24 -5.30
C GLN A 282 48.46 5.84 -5.75
N ALA A 283 48.28 4.56 -6.12
CA ALA A 283 46.98 4.01 -6.50
C ALA A 283 45.96 4.05 -5.34
N ILE A 284 46.44 3.86 -4.11
CA ILE A 284 45.60 3.99 -2.89
C ILE A 284 45.15 5.45 -2.70
N GLN A 285 46.03 6.44 -2.93
CA GLN A 285 45.65 7.86 -2.85
C GLN A 285 44.62 8.23 -3.92
N ASP A 286 44.80 7.75 -5.15
CA ASP A 286 43.86 7.97 -6.24
C ASP A 286 42.51 7.26 -5.99
N ALA A 287 42.54 6.05 -5.42
CA ALA A 287 41.34 5.30 -5.04
C ALA A 287 40.55 5.99 -3.91
N ILE A 288 41.23 6.50 -2.88
CA ILE A 288 40.59 7.29 -1.81
C ILE A 288 39.97 8.57 -2.38
N GLY A 289 40.64 9.22 -3.34
CA GLY A 289 40.09 10.38 -4.04
C GLY A 289 38.82 10.07 -4.84
N LYS A 290 38.76 8.88 -5.49
CA LYS A 290 37.58 8.41 -6.22
C LYS A 290 36.42 8.00 -5.29
N LEU A 291 36.72 7.42 -4.14
CA LEU A 291 35.72 7.02 -3.13
C LEU A 291 35.03 8.23 -2.47
N GLN A 292 35.72 9.35 -2.29
CA GLN A 292 35.18 10.55 -1.61
C GLN A 292 33.97 11.20 -2.30
N GLY A 293 33.63 10.82 -3.54
CA GLY A 293 32.46 11.30 -4.27
C GLY A 293 31.51 10.23 -4.77
N MET A 294 31.74 8.96 -4.42
CA MET A 294 30.93 7.84 -4.88
C MET A 294 29.81 7.55 -3.89
N ASP A 295 28.60 7.33 -4.40
CA ASP A 295 27.50 6.82 -3.58
C ASP A 295 27.74 5.33 -3.34
N LEU A 296 28.12 5.00 -2.11
CA LEU A 296 28.35 3.63 -1.63
C LEU A 296 27.19 3.16 -0.75
N SER A 297 26.04 3.83 -0.85
CA SER A 297 24.84 3.43 -0.12
C SER A 297 24.29 2.15 -0.77
N PRO A 298 24.09 1.06 -0.01
CA PRO A 298 23.50 -0.15 -0.56
C PRO A 298 22.13 0.15 -1.18
N ARG A 299 21.85 -0.45 -2.33
CA ARG A 299 20.53 -0.35 -2.97
C ARG A 299 19.61 -1.42 -2.40
N ILE A 300 18.31 -1.15 -2.41
CA ILE A 300 17.30 -2.13 -2.01
C ILE A 300 16.59 -2.57 -3.28
N THR A 301 16.54 -3.88 -3.52
CA THR A 301 15.78 -4.48 -4.63
C THR A 301 14.75 -5.46 -4.07
N SER A 302 13.73 -5.82 -4.85
CA SER A 302 12.75 -6.83 -4.45
C SER A 302 12.85 -8.06 -5.33
N ARG A 303 13.03 -9.24 -4.71
CA ARG A 303 12.87 -10.54 -5.38
C ARG A 303 11.43 -10.86 -5.75
N ASN A 304 10.47 -10.15 -5.16
CA ASN A 304 9.05 -10.45 -5.29
C ASN A 304 8.26 -9.28 -5.88
N ALA A 305 8.59 -8.91 -7.12
CA ALA A 305 7.86 -7.88 -7.87
C ALA A 305 6.34 -8.17 -7.95
N SER A 306 5.94 -9.45 -7.91
CA SER A 306 4.53 -9.85 -7.90
C SER A 306 3.79 -9.44 -6.61
N ALA A 307 4.48 -9.34 -5.46
CA ALA A 307 3.88 -8.90 -4.21
C ALA A 307 3.52 -7.41 -4.24
N VAL A 308 4.38 -6.57 -4.85
CA VAL A 308 4.09 -5.14 -5.07
C VAL A 308 2.81 -4.98 -5.88
N ALA A 309 2.77 -5.64 -7.04
CA ALA A 309 1.65 -5.54 -7.96
C ALA A 309 0.34 -5.99 -7.29
N ARG A 310 0.38 -7.05 -6.45
CA ARG A 310 -0.78 -7.49 -5.66
C ARG A 310 -1.23 -6.45 -4.64
N LEU A 311 -0.31 -5.86 -3.88
CA LEU A 311 -0.64 -4.81 -2.90
C LEU A 311 -1.21 -3.56 -3.58
N GLU A 312 -0.56 -3.09 -4.65
CA GLU A 312 -1.02 -1.94 -5.43
C GLU A 312 -2.41 -2.19 -6.03
N THR A 313 -2.66 -3.39 -6.54
CA THR A 313 -3.98 -3.79 -7.07
C THR A 313 -5.02 -3.79 -5.96
N LEU A 314 -4.72 -4.37 -4.79
CA LEU A 314 -5.65 -4.40 -3.67
C LEU A 314 -5.99 -2.99 -3.16
N LEU A 315 -4.98 -2.12 -3.03
CA LEU A 315 -5.19 -0.71 -2.67
C LEU A 315 -6.01 0.03 -3.73
N ALA A 316 -5.74 -0.22 -5.02
CA ALA A 316 -6.50 0.36 -6.11
C ALA A 316 -7.97 -0.08 -6.07
N LEU A 317 -8.23 -1.37 -5.81
CA LEU A 317 -9.59 -1.92 -5.71
C LEU A 317 -10.37 -1.31 -4.54
N VAL A 318 -9.78 -1.23 -3.35
CA VAL A 318 -10.40 -0.60 -2.17
C VAL A 318 -10.73 0.86 -2.46
N GLU A 319 -9.75 1.64 -2.90
CA GLU A 319 -9.95 3.07 -3.14
C GLU A 319 -10.84 3.37 -4.35
N GLY A 320 -10.83 2.50 -5.36
CA GLY A 320 -11.68 2.60 -6.54
C GLY A 320 -13.14 2.30 -6.21
N TRP A 321 -13.37 1.31 -5.35
CA TRP A 321 -14.71 0.99 -4.86
C TRP A 321 -15.27 2.13 -4.02
N VAL A 322 -14.46 2.66 -3.09
CA VAL A 322 -14.83 3.82 -2.27
C VAL A 322 -15.17 5.02 -3.13
N GLU A 323 -14.33 5.31 -4.14
CA GLU A 323 -14.57 6.43 -5.05
C GLU A 323 -15.87 6.26 -5.83
N TYR A 324 -16.11 5.07 -6.38
CA TYR A 324 -17.33 4.79 -7.14
C TYR A 324 -18.59 4.92 -6.27
N VAL A 325 -18.63 4.21 -5.13
CA VAL A 325 -19.80 4.21 -4.23
C VAL A 325 -20.10 5.62 -3.68
N VAL A 326 -19.06 6.36 -3.29
CA VAL A 326 -19.23 7.74 -2.79
C VAL A 326 -19.69 8.69 -3.89
N ASN A 327 -19.17 8.57 -5.11
CA ASN A 327 -19.60 9.41 -6.22
C ASN A 327 -21.07 9.15 -6.58
N GLU A 328 -21.51 7.90 -6.61
CA GLU A 328 -22.92 7.56 -6.83
C GLU A 328 -23.81 8.09 -5.70
N ALA A 329 -23.38 7.94 -4.45
CA ALA A 329 -24.11 8.42 -3.28
C ALA A 329 -24.23 9.94 -3.21
N LEU A 330 -23.24 10.69 -3.69
CA LEU A 330 -23.20 12.15 -3.47
C LEU A 330 -23.55 12.99 -4.71
N SER A 331 -23.36 12.50 -5.93
CA SER A 331 -23.41 13.36 -7.13
C SER A 331 -24.77 14.02 -7.38
N SER A 332 -25.87 13.36 -7.02
CA SER A 332 -27.22 13.93 -7.15
C SER A 332 -27.61 14.87 -6.00
N ARG A 333 -26.86 14.84 -4.89
CA ARG A 333 -27.18 15.51 -3.62
C ARG A 333 -26.27 16.71 -3.34
N ILE A 334 -25.00 16.60 -3.72
CA ILE A 334 -23.97 17.63 -3.54
C ILE A 334 -23.41 18.00 -4.93
N PRO A 335 -23.76 19.18 -5.48
CA PRO A 335 -23.32 19.61 -6.81
C PRO A 335 -21.80 19.73 -6.98
N SER A 336 -21.06 19.95 -5.89
CA SER A 336 -19.60 20.07 -5.91
C SER A 336 -18.86 18.73 -5.91
N THR A 337 -19.56 17.59 -5.82
CA THR A 337 -18.96 16.24 -5.79
C THR A 337 -17.94 16.02 -6.91
N PRO A 338 -18.21 16.35 -8.20
CA PRO A 338 -17.24 16.15 -9.26
C PRO A 338 -15.96 17.00 -9.13
N ALA A 339 -16.04 18.15 -8.45
CA ALA A 339 -14.87 18.98 -8.18
C ALA A 339 -14.05 18.40 -7.02
N MET A 340 -14.72 17.90 -5.97
CA MET A 340 -14.06 17.24 -4.84
C MET A 340 -13.41 15.90 -5.25
N ALA A 341 -14.05 15.12 -6.11
CA ALA A 341 -13.47 13.89 -6.68
C ALA A 341 -12.17 14.17 -7.45
N ARG A 342 -12.18 15.17 -8.34
CA ARG A 342 -10.97 15.60 -9.06
C ARG A 342 -9.88 16.12 -8.13
N ALA A 343 -10.24 16.88 -7.10
CA ALA A 343 -9.29 17.34 -6.10
C ALA A 343 -8.65 16.18 -5.33
N TRP A 344 -9.44 15.16 -4.97
CA TRP A 344 -8.97 13.95 -4.32
C TRP A 344 -8.01 13.15 -5.21
N GLN A 345 -8.38 12.99 -6.50
CA GLN A 345 -7.54 12.34 -7.49
C GLN A 345 -6.19 13.06 -7.65
N ASN A 346 -6.20 14.39 -7.77
CA ASN A 346 -4.98 15.19 -7.82
C ASN A 346 -4.13 15.05 -6.56
N ARG A 347 -4.76 15.04 -5.37
CA ARG A 347 -4.06 14.80 -4.09
C ARG A 347 -3.31 13.47 -4.12
N ARG A 348 -3.92 12.40 -4.64
CA ARG A 348 -3.25 11.08 -4.77
C ARG A 348 -2.19 11.05 -5.87
N ASN A 349 -2.50 11.57 -7.07
CA ASN A 349 -1.58 11.57 -8.22
C ASN A 349 -0.34 12.43 -7.99
N SER A 350 -0.43 13.47 -7.17
CA SER A 350 0.74 14.23 -6.71
C SER A 350 1.70 13.42 -5.82
N GLY A 351 1.37 12.14 -5.57
CA GLY A 351 2.07 11.21 -4.70
C GLY A 351 1.99 11.74 -3.28
N GLY A 352 0.79 11.66 -2.69
CA GLY A 352 0.49 12.19 -1.36
C GLY A 352 1.61 11.88 -0.37
N SER A 353 1.73 12.71 0.69
CA SER A 353 2.82 12.51 1.65
C SER A 353 2.86 11.12 2.25
N ALA A 354 1.82 10.31 2.16
CA ALA A 354 1.78 8.95 2.68
C ALA A 354 2.56 7.94 1.87
N GLU A 355 2.39 7.91 0.54
CA GLU A 355 3.23 7.05 -0.29
C GLU A 355 4.69 7.46 -0.15
N LYS A 356 4.98 8.77 -0.11
CA LYS A 356 6.35 9.28 0.13
C LYS A 356 6.85 9.03 1.55
N ALA A 357 6.01 9.13 2.57
CA ALA A 357 6.37 8.89 3.97
C ALA A 357 6.63 7.41 4.18
N PHE A 358 5.73 6.55 3.71
CA PHE A 358 5.89 5.11 3.76
C PHE A 358 7.10 4.66 2.93
N ALA A 359 7.31 5.23 1.74
CA ALA A 359 8.50 4.99 0.94
C ALA A 359 9.78 5.40 1.64
N LYS A 360 9.82 6.60 2.24
CA LYS A 360 10.99 7.09 2.97
C LYS A 360 11.29 6.27 4.23
N VAL A 361 10.26 5.76 4.89
CA VAL A 361 10.40 5.01 6.14
C VAL A 361 10.79 3.57 5.89
N VAL A 362 10.12 2.93 4.94
CA VAL A 362 10.27 1.50 4.71
C VAL A 362 11.29 1.23 3.60
N GLY A 363 11.78 2.27 2.91
CA GLY A 363 12.72 2.16 1.79
C GLY A 363 12.04 1.67 0.50
N ILE A 364 10.73 1.84 0.37
CA ILE A 364 9.91 1.20 -0.67
C ILE A 364 9.31 2.22 -1.63
N GLU A 365 9.70 2.22 -2.89
CA GLU A 365 8.96 2.96 -3.93
C GLU A 365 7.72 2.16 -4.36
N PHE A 366 6.53 2.65 -4.02
CA PHE A 366 5.27 2.16 -4.57
C PHE A 366 4.86 3.03 -5.77
N GLY A 367 4.36 2.41 -6.83
CA GLY A 367 3.61 3.10 -7.86
C GLY A 367 2.31 3.66 -7.28
N ALA A 368 1.81 4.76 -7.86
CA ALA A 368 0.48 5.24 -7.50
C ALA A 368 -0.55 4.16 -7.87
N PRO A 369 -1.38 3.68 -6.92
CA PRO A 369 -2.40 2.68 -7.21
C PRO A 369 -3.30 3.15 -8.36
N LYS A 370 -3.67 2.24 -9.27
CA LYS A 370 -4.51 2.54 -10.46
C LYS A 370 -5.98 2.73 -10.09
N VAL A 371 -6.26 3.70 -9.21
CA VAL A 371 -7.60 3.89 -8.63
C VAL A 371 -8.64 4.25 -9.69
N GLU A 372 -8.28 5.06 -10.68
CA GLU A 372 -9.21 5.44 -11.76
C GLU A 372 -9.65 4.22 -12.57
N ALA A 373 -8.71 3.34 -12.90
CA ALA A 373 -9.01 2.08 -13.59
C ALA A 373 -9.88 1.16 -12.72
N ALA A 374 -9.61 1.09 -11.41
CA ALA A 374 -10.43 0.32 -10.49
C ALA A 374 -11.85 0.90 -10.33
N ALA A 375 -11.99 2.22 -10.22
CA ALA A 375 -13.30 2.88 -10.15
C ALA A 375 -14.12 2.63 -11.43
N GLU A 376 -13.47 2.63 -12.59
CA GLU A 376 -14.10 2.28 -13.87
C GLU A 376 -14.50 0.80 -13.92
N LEU A 377 -13.67 -0.11 -13.40
CA LEU A 377 -14.03 -1.52 -13.24
C LEU A 377 -15.29 -1.65 -12.39
N TRP A 378 -15.35 -1.02 -11.22
CA TRP A 378 -16.52 -1.08 -10.34
C TRP A 378 -17.78 -0.50 -10.98
N ARG A 379 -17.65 0.62 -11.69
CA ARG A 379 -18.74 1.24 -12.46
C ARG A 379 -19.29 0.27 -13.50
N ARG A 380 -18.42 -0.34 -14.31
CA ARG A 380 -18.82 -1.28 -15.36
C ARG A 380 -19.43 -2.55 -14.77
N SER A 381 -18.86 -3.08 -13.69
CA SER A 381 -19.43 -4.22 -12.97
C SER A 381 -20.82 -3.91 -12.43
N THR A 382 -21.04 -2.75 -11.79
CA THR A 382 -22.39 -2.38 -11.32
C THR A 382 -23.40 -2.23 -12.45
N ILE A 383 -23.01 -1.68 -13.60
CA ILE A 383 -23.91 -1.59 -14.76
C ILE A 383 -24.26 -2.97 -15.31
N ALA A 384 -23.31 -3.90 -15.32
CA ALA A 384 -23.50 -5.24 -15.88
C ALA A 384 -24.28 -6.18 -14.95
N VAL A 385 -23.93 -6.22 -13.66
CA VAL A 385 -24.41 -7.24 -12.71
C VAL A 385 -25.16 -6.68 -11.50
N GLY A 386 -25.25 -5.35 -11.36
CA GLY A 386 -25.90 -4.70 -10.21
C GLY A 386 -25.00 -4.57 -8.98
N VAL A 387 -25.55 -3.96 -7.92
CA VAL A 387 -24.84 -3.68 -6.66
C VAL A 387 -24.56 -4.95 -5.87
N ASP A 388 -25.52 -5.88 -5.80
CA ASP A 388 -25.41 -7.10 -5.01
C ASP A 388 -24.23 -7.98 -5.49
N LYS A 389 -24.23 -8.36 -6.77
CA LYS A 389 -23.15 -9.15 -7.35
C LYS A 389 -21.79 -8.42 -7.32
N ARG A 390 -21.77 -7.09 -7.51
CA ARG A 390 -20.53 -6.30 -7.39
C ARG A 390 -19.93 -6.44 -5.99
N ASP A 391 -20.75 -6.31 -4.95
CA ASP A 391 -20.24 -6.31 -3.57
C ASP A 391 -19.92 -7.72 -3.04
N HIS A 392 -20.58 -8.78 -3.55
CA HIS A 392 -20.23 -10.18 -3.24
C HIS A 392 -18.79 -10.55 -3.62
N VAL A 393 -18.16 -9.79 -4.52
CA VAL A 393 -16.74 -9.92 -4.85
C VAL A 393 -15.82 -9.78 -3.63
N TRP A 394 -16.29 -9.09 -2.58
CA TRP A 394 -15.53 -8.94 -1.33
C TRP A 394 -15.62 -10.15 -0.39
N ASP A 395 -16.52 -11.11 -0.64
CA ASP A 395 -16.73 -12.24 0.27
C ASP A 395 -15.49 -13.13 0.40
N HIS A 396 -14.68 -13.22 -0.66
CA HIS A 396 -13.46 -14.01 -0.68
C HIS A 396 -12.35 -13.34 -1.51
N PRO A 397 -11.07 -13.40 -1.08
CA PRO A 397 -9.96 -12.79 -1.82
C PRO A 397 -9.81 -13.32 -3.25
N ASP A 398 -10.19 -14.57 -3.53
CA ASP A 398 -10.08 -15.18 -4.86
C ASP A 398 -11.11 -14.65 -5.87
N LEU A 399 -12.16 -13.98 -5.39
CA LEU A 399 -13.16 -13.34 -6.26
C LEU A 399 -12.69 -11.95 -6.73
N LEU A 400 -11.66 -11.39 -6.10
CA LEU A 400 -11.18 -10.05 -6.44
C LEU A 400 -10.61 -9.98 -7.86
N PRO A 401 -10.75 -8.84 -8.55
CA PRO A 401 -10.06 -8.61 -9.79
C PRO A 401 -8.53 -8.67 -9.63
N ALA A 402 -7.84 -9.27 -10.60
CA ALA A 402 -6.39 -9.20 -10.72
C ALA A 402 -5.95 -7.88 -11.41
N ALA A 403 -4.64 -7.62 -11.40
CA ALA A 403 -4.07 -6.42 -12.02
C ALA A 403 -4.43 -6.27 -13.51
N GLU A 404 -4.51 -7.38 -14.24
CA GLU A 404 -4.89 -7.42 -15.66
C GLU A 404 -6.35 -7.02 -15.90
N HIS A 405 -7.24 -7.27 -14.93
CA HIS A 405 -8.65 -6.88 -15.01
C HIS A 405 -8.83 -5.36 -14.91
N LEU A 406 -7.89 -4.64 -14.29
CA LEU A 406 -7.94 -3.17 -14.26
C LEU A 406 -7.77 -2.57 -15.67
N GLU A 407 -6.96 -3.22 -16.53
CA GLU A 407 -6.76 -2.80 -17.93
C GLU A 407 -7.86 -3.36 -18.84
N ASN A 408 -8.39 -4.53 -18.52
CA ASN A 408 -9.49 -5.17 -19.25
C ASN A 408 -10.64 -5.58 -18.32
N PRO A 409 -11.52 -4.64 -17.93
CA PRO A 409 -12.64 -4.96 -17.03
C PRO A 409 -13.64 -5.96 -17.62
N ALA A 410 -13.68 -6.13 -18.96
CA ALA A 410 -14.64 -7.04 -19.59
C ALA A 410 -14.43 -8.49 -19.15
N ALA A 411 -13.17 -8.95 -19.12
CA ALA A 411 -12.85 -10.33 -18.73
C ALA A 411 -13.32 -10.67 -17.30
N PHE A 412 -13.19 -9.71 -16.37
CA PHE A 412 -13.70 -9.88 -15.02
C PHE A 412 -15.23 -9.90 -14.96
N ILE A 413 -15.88 -9.01 -15.71
CA ILE A 413 -17.35 -8.91 -15.74
C ILE A 413 -17.97 -10.17 -16.35
N ASP A 414 -17.34 -10.75 -17.37
CA ASP A 414 -17.80 -12.01 -17.98
C ASP A 414 -17.83 -13.13 -16.91
N GLY A 415 -16.81 -13.23 -16.05
CA GLY A 415 -16.81 -14.17 -14.93
C GLY A 415 -17.96 -13.95 -13.93
N LEU A 416 -18.30 -12.69 -13.62
CA LEU A 416 -19.44 -12.38 -12.73
C LEU A 416 -20.82 -12.69 -13.36
N LEU A 417 -20.90 -12.68 -14.69
CA LEU A 417 -22.09 -13.04 -15.45
C LEU A 417 -22.25 -14.56 -15.53
N ASP A 418 -21.15 -15.30 -15.68
CA ASP A 418 -21.13 -16.77 -15.74
C ASP A 418 -21.49 -17.42 -14.40
N ASP A 419 -21.26 -16.74 -13.26
CA ASP A 419 -21.74 -17.11 -11.91
C ASP A 419 -23.27 -16.91 -11.72
N ALA A 420 -24.04 -16.76 -12.80
CA ALA A 420 -25.47 -17.04 -12.72
C ALA A 420 -25.64 -18.54 -12.46
N PRO A 421 -26.52 -18.98 -11.54
CA PRO A 421 -26.78 -20.41 -11.37
C PRO A 421 -27.21 -20.93 -12.74
N SER A 422 -26.35 -21.73 -13.36
CA SER A 422 -26.79 -22.57 -14.44
C SER A 422 -27.79 -23.53 -13.81
N ASP A 423 -28.88 -23.84 -14.52
CA ASP A 423 -29.81 -24.89 -14.11
C ASP A 423 -29.08 -26.23 -13.80
N ASP A 424 -27.82 -26.36 -14.28
CA ASP A 424 -26.90 -27.46 -14.04
C ASP A 424 -26.32 -27.48 -12.61
N PHE A 425 -25.93 -26.34 -12.03
CA PHE A 425 -25.39 -26.32 -10.65
C PHE A 425 -26.47 -26.64 -9.61
N ASP A 426 -27.67 -26.09 -9.77
CA ASP A 426 -28.82 -26.42 -8.91
C ASP A 426 -29.26 -27.89 -9.09
N ALA A 427 -29.16 -28.43 -10.31
CA ALA A 427 -29.40 -29.84 -10.59
C ALA A 427 -28.33 -30.75 -9.95
N GLU A 428 -27.06 -30.37 -9.96
CA GLU A 428 -25.98 -31.10 -9.29
C GLU A 428 -26.10 -31.03 -7.76
N PHE A 429 -26.47 -29.87 -7.20
CA PHE A 429 -26.70 -29.73 -5.78
C PHE A 429 -27.92 -30.53 -5.31
N ALA A 430 -29.01 -30.52 -6.08
CA ALA A 430 -30.18 -31.35 -5.83
C ALA A 430 -29.85 -32.84 -5.92
N LYS A 431 -29.00 -33.24 -6.88
CA LYS A 431 -28.51 -34.62 -7.02
C LYS A 431 -27.63 -35.02 -5.84
N LEU A 432 -26.75 -34.13 -5.36
CA LEU A 432 -25.91 -34.38 -4.19
C LEU A 432 -26.75 -34.51 -2.91
N GLU A 433 -27.77 -33.67 -2.75
CA GLU A 433 -28.72 -33.75 -1.64
C GLU A 433 -29.56 -35.03 -1.70
N GLU A 434 -29.95 -35.46 -2.92
CA GLU A 434 -30.66 -36.72 -3.13
C GLU A 434 -29.77 -37.94 -2.84
N MET A 435 -28.48 -37.92 -3.21
CA MET A 435 -27.50 -38.96 -2.85
C MET A 435 -27.27 -39.05 -1.34
N LEU A 436 -27.19 -37.91 -0.66
CA LEU A 436 -27.06 -37.85 0.80
C LEU A 436 -28.34 -38.32 1.52
N ARG A 437 -29.51 -38.05 0.92
CA ARG A 437 -30.82 -38.46 1.46
C ARG A 437 -31.14 -39.94 1.17
N SER A 438 -30.69 -40.47 0.05
CA SER A 438 -30.86 -41.88 -0.34
C SER A 438 -29.86 -42.81 0.36
N GLY A 439 -28.82 -42.26 1.00
CA GLY A 439 -27.82 -43.03 1.74
C GLY A 439 -26.90 -43.86 0.84
N ASP A 440 -26.83 -43.53 -0.46
CA ASP A 440 -25.97 -44.22 -1.42
C ASP A 440 -24.54 -43.65 -1.35
N THR A 441 -23.84 -43.96 -0.26
CA THR A 441 -22.39 -43.97 -0.29
C THR A 441 -21.99 -45.18 -1.13
N GLY A 442 -21.80 -44.98 -2.43
CA GLY A 442 -21.34 -46.01 -3.35
C GLY A 442 -20.04 -46.67 -2.89
N VAL A 443 -20.18 -47.73 -2.10
CA VAL A 443 -19.21 -48.80 -1.90
C VAL A 443 -20.02 -50.09 -1.97
N SER A 444 -20.34 -50.52 -3.19
CA SER A 444 -20.76 -51.90 -3.44
C SER A 444 -19.50 -52.75 -3.54
N GLU A 445 -19.00 -53.21 -2.38
CA GLU A 445 -18.25 -54.47 -2.31
C GLU A 445 -19.24 -55.59 -2.66
N ASP A 446 -19.24 -56.08 -3.89
CA ASP A 446 -19.75 -57.42 -4.27
C ASP A 446 -19.49 -57.70 -5.77
N GLU A 447 -18.20 -57.82 -6.16
CA GLU A 447 -17.82 -58.52 -7.40
C GLU A 447 -16.59 -59.45 -7.26
N GLU A 448 -16.25 -59.87 -6.03
CA GLU A 448 -15.29 -60.95 -5.81
C GLU A 448 -15.93 -62.09 -5.00
N THR A 449 -16.60 -63.03 -5.68
CA THR A 449 -16.62 -64.47 -5.32
C THR A 449 -17.53 -65.28 -6.26
N LYS A 450 -17.21 -65.33 -7.55
CA LYS A 450 -17.60 -66.46 -8.43
C LYS A 450 -16.50 -66.77 -9.45
N LYS A 451 -15.32 -67.17 -8.96
CA LYS A 451 -14.32 -67.87 -9.79
C LYS A 451 -13.33 -68.67 -8.94
N ALA A 452 -13.83 -69.73 -8.31
CA ALA A 452 -12.98 -70.81 -7.78
C ALA A 452 -13.84 -72.04 -7.46
N GLN A 453 -14.21 -72.80 -8.49
CA GLN A 453 -14.40 -74.26 -8.48
C GLN A 453 -15.00 -74.67 -9.83
N ASP A 454 -14.14 -74.95 -10.79
CA ASP A 454 -14.12 -76.27 -11.41
C ASP A 454 -12.75 -76.48 -12.05
N VAL A 455 -12.10 -77.53 -11.56
CA VAL A 455 -10.80 -78.03 -11.95
C VAL A 455 -11.03 -79.23 -12.87
N ASP A 456 -10.20 -79.31 -13.91
CA ASP A 456 -9.89 -80.46 -14.77
C ASP A 456 -10.94 -80.94 -15.79
N SER A 457 -10.63 -80.75 -17.07
CA SER A 457 -10.13 -81.85 -17.91
C SER A 457 -9.71 -81.37 -19.30
N ASP A 458 -8.55 -81.89 -19.73
CA ASP A 458 -8.13 -82.23 -21.11
C ASP A 458 -8.13 -81.12 -22.19
N SER A 459 -7.21 -81.08 -23.16
CA SER A 459 -5.94 -81.72 -23.50
C SER A 459 -5.59 -81.15 -24.88
N ASP A 460 -4.31 -80.89 -25.15
CA ASP A 460 -3.63 -80.88 -26.46
C ASP A 460 -4.39 -80.49 -27.75
N THR A 461 -3.89 -79.49 -28.49
CA THR A 461 -3.17 -79.68 -29.79
C THR A 461 -3.03 -78.38 -30.61
N ASP A 462 -1.77 -78.06 -30.92
CA ASP A 462 -1.16 -77.67 -32.20
C ASP A 462 -1.85 -76.82 -33.29
N ALA A 463 -0.97 -75.99 -33.90
CA ALA A 463 -0.82 -75.65 -35.33
C ALA A 463 -1.41 -74.33 -35.90
N ALA A 464 -0.51 -73.34 -36.03
CA ALA A 464 0.04 -72.74 -37.27
C ALA A 464 -0.80 -72.45 -38.54
N ALA A 465 -0.31 -71.41 -39.25
CA ALA A 465 -0.46 -71.00 -40.67
C ALA A 465 -1.36 -69.76 -40.90
N GLU A 466 -0.78 -68.60 -41.27
CA GLU A 466 -0.53 -68.13 -42.66
C GLU A 466 -1.83 -67.80 -43.41
N ASP A 467 -2.00 -66.78 -44.26
CA ASP A 467 -1.22 -65.69 -44.86
C ASP A 467 -2.23 -64.94 -45.77
N LYS A 468 -1.86 -63.75 -46.27
CA LYS A 468 -2.36 -63.05 -47.48
C LYS A 468 -3.64 -62.22 -47.42
N ASP A 469 -3.78 -61.11 -48.15
CA ASP A 469 -2.91 -60.18 -48.88
C ASP A 469 -3.86 -59.15 -49.54
N LYS A 470 -3.36 -57.94 -49.83
CA LYS A 470 -3.82 -56.92 -50.81
C LYS A 470 -5.05 -56.03 -50.51
N LYS A 471 -4.90 -54.68 -50.45
CA LYS A 471 -4.54 -53.67 -51.52
C LYS A 471 -5.72 -53.43 -52.47
N ASP A 472 -6.04 -52.26 -53.01
CA ASP A 472 -5.54 -50.88 -53.07
C ASP A 472 -6.74 -50.04 -53.59
N GLY A 473 -6.72 -48.71 -53.48
CA GLY A 473 -7.73 -47.87 -54.14
C GLY A 473 -7.64 -46.37 -53.83
N GLU A 474 -6.55 -45.75 -54.27
CA GLU A 474 -6.24 -44.31 -54.26
C GLU A 474 -6.83 -43.60 -55.50
N SER A 475 -6.66 -42.26 -55.57
CA SER A 475 -6.92 -41.29 -56.67
C SER A 475 -8.23 -40.49 -56.59
N ASP A 476 -8.28 -39.19 -56.83
CA ASP A 476 -7.26 -38.19 -57.17
C ASP A 476 -7.82 -36.78 -56.89
N SER A 477 -6.93 -35.88 -56.48
CA SER A 477 -7.07 -34.43 -56.57
C SER A 477 -6.31 -33.94 -57.80
N ASP A 478 -6.94 -33.09 -58.62
CA ASP A 478 -6.35 -31.88 -59.21
C ASP A 478 -7.23 -31.33 -60.35
N PHE A 479 -7.61 -30.05 -60.26
CA PHE A 479 -7.72 -29.21 -61.44
C PHE A 479 -7.46 -27.73 -61.09
N ASP A 480 -6.76 -27.10 -62.02
CA ASP A 480 -5.97 -25.88 -61.95
C ASP A 480 -6.67 -24.66 -62.62
N SER A 481 -6.15 -23.48 -62.27
CA SER A 481 -5.87 -22.30 -63.13
C SER A 481 -6.70 -21.00 -63.03
N GLY A 482 -5.95 -19.89 -62.90
CA GLY A 482 -6.23 -18.54 -63.47
C GLY A 482 -6.36 -17.39 -62.45
N SER A 483 -5.27 -16.68 -62.06
CA SER A 483 -4.81 -15.34 -62.54
C SER A 483 -5.89 -14.23 -62.52
N ASP A 484 -5.70 -13.00 -62.01
CA ASP A 484 -4.56 -12.09 -62.13
C ASP A 484 -4.75 -10.81 -61.27
N SER A 485 -3.63 -10.14 -60.93
CA SER A 485 -3.39 -8.68 -60.75
C SER A 485 -4.32 -7.77 -59.89
N ASP A 486 -3.82 -7.15 -58.80
CA ASP A 486 -3.23 -5.77 -58.82
C ASP A 486 -2.94 -5.16 -57.43
N GLU A 487 -1.77 -4.51 -57.39
CA GLU A 487 -1.16 -3.51 -56.48
C GLU A 487 -1.90 -2.97 -55.24
N LYS A 488 -1.27 -3.13 -54.05
CA LYS A 488 -0.56 -2.04 -53.34
C LYS A 488 0.26 -2.52 -52.14
#